data_AF-A0A7K3QMQ3-F1
#
_entry.id   AF-A0A7K3QMQ3-F1
#
_cell.length_a   1.000
_cell.length_b   1.000
_cell.length_c   1.000
_cell.angle_alpha   90.00
_cell.angle_beta   90.00
_cell.angle_gamma   90.00
#
_symmetry.space_group_name_H-M   'P 1'
#
loop_
_entity.id
_entity.type
_entity.pdbx_description
1 polymer ?
#
loop_
_entity_poly.entity_id
_entity_poly.type
_entity_poly.pdbx_seq_one_letter_code
_entity_poly.pdbx_strand_id
1 'polypeptide(L)'
;EAAESAAARSGEAVLVVPDRDRLVVLATDGGAAVAACTAYASAPESKADDDGLVVGLSAPAGPIAAATAYRQAEQALSVARRRGRVLVEHEHVAAGSVLPLLADDAVRAFADGLLRALRDHDATGRGDLVASLRAWLSRHGQWDAAAADLGVHRHTLRYRMRRVEEILGRSLDDPDVRMELWLALKATSGE
;
A
#
# COMPACT_ATOMS: atom_id res chain seq x y z
N GLU A 1 21.35 -3.06 -17.96
CA GLU A 1 22.40 -4.03 -18.34
C GLU A 1 21.97 -5.49 -18.47
N ALA A 2 21.60 -6.22 -17.42
CA ALA A 2 21.30 -7.66 -17.53
C ALA A 2 20.12 -7.99 -18.47
N ALA A 3 19.01 -7.24 -18.34
CA ALA A 3 17.82 -7.41 -19.20
C ALA A 3 18.11 -7.04 -20.66
N GLU A 4 18.82 -5.93 -20.91
CA GLU A 4 19.23 -5.51 -22.27
C GLU A 4 20.17 -6.54 -22.90
N SER A 5 21.12 -7.07 -22.13
CA SER A 5 22.03 -8.11 -22.60
C SER A 5 21.29 -9.40 -22.94
N ALA A 6 20.26 -9.76 -22.17
CA ALA A 6 19.44 -10.93 -22.45
C ALA A 6 18.62 -10.73 -23.74
N ALA A 7 17.99 -9.57 -23.90
CA ALA A 7 17.24 -9.21 -25.12
C ALA A 7 18.14 -9.17 -26.36
N ALA A 8 19.34 -8.58 -26.25
CA ALA A 8 20.29 -8.50 -27.36
C ALA A 8 20.73 -9.89 -27.84
N ARG A 9 20.92 -10.84 -26.92
CA ARG A 9 21.27 -12.24 -27.27
C ARG A 9 20.12 -13.01 -27.93
N SER A 10 18.87 -12.69 -27.61
CA SER A 10 17.69 -13.33 -28.19
C SER A 10 17.17 -12.62 -29.44
N GLY A 11 17.71 -11.44 -29.79
CA GLY A 11 17.18 -10.59 -30.87
C GLY A 11 15.85 -9.93 -30.52
N GLU A 12 15.50 -9.85 -29.23
CA GLU A 12 14.28 -9.23 -28.73
C GLU A 12 14.43 -7.71 -28.68
N ALA A 13 13.40 -6.99 -29.13
CA ALA A 13 13.32 -5.55 -28.94
C ALA A 13 12.94 -5.24 -27.48
N VAL A 14 13.77 -4.46 -26.81
CA VAL A 14 13.51 -3.93 -25.46
C VAL A 14 13.68 -2.41 -25.49
N LEU A 15 12.79 -1.69 -24.81
CA LEU A 15 12.97 -0.27 -24.53
C LEU A 15 13.24 -0.10 -23.05
N VAL A 16 14.40 0.49 -22.72
CA VAL A 16 14.75 0.85 -21.35
C VAL A 16 14.79 2.37 -21.26
N VAL A 17 14.03 2.92 -20.31
CA VAL A 17 13.98 4.35 -20.04
C VAL A 17 14.37 4.58 -18.59
N PRO A 18 15.47 5.29 -18.32
CA PRO A 18 15.77 5.77 -16.98
C PRO A 18 14.81 6.91 -16.61
N ASP A 19 14.22 6.81 -15.43
CA ASP A 19 13.36 7.83 -14.83
C ASP A 19 13.77 8.05 -13.37
N ARG A 20 14.52 9.12 -13.09
CA ARG A 20 15.06 9.43 -11.75
C ARG A 20 15.85 8.27 -11.12
N ASP A 21 15.31 7.64 -10.08
CA ASP A 21 15.89 6.55 -9.29
C ASP A 21 15.45 5.16 -9.78
N ARG A 22 14.75 5.07 -10.91
CA ARG A 22 14.18 3.83 -11.43
C ARG A 22 14.44 3.64 -12.92
N LEU A 23 14.35 2.39 -13.35
CA LEU A 23 14.37 1.98 -14.76
C LEU A 23 12.99 1.48 -15.15
N VAL A 24 12.47 1.96 -16.27
CA VAL A 24 11.23 1.48 -16.89
C VAL A 24 11.62 0.61 -18.09
N VAL A 25 11.14 -0.62 -18.11
CA VAL A 25 11.45 -1.58 -19.18
C VAL A 25 10.15 -1.99 -19.88
N LEU A 26 10.07 -1.73 -21.17
CA LEU A 26 9.09 -2.37 -22.06
C LEU A 26 9.77 -3.55 -22.73
N ALA A 27 9.28 -4.74 -22.44
CA ALA A 27 9.80 -6.00 -22.93
C ALA A 27 8.67 -6.85 -23.51
N THR A 28 9.02 -7.85 -24.31
CA THR A 28 8.06 -8.80 -24.86
C THR A 28 7.60 -9.73 -23.75
N ASP A 29 6.31 -10.03 -23.71
CA ASP A 29 5.78 -11.03 -22.78
C ASP A 29 6.42 -12.40 -23.02
N GLY A 30 6.85 -13.06 -21.94
CA GLY A 30 7.67 -14.27 -22.00
C GLY A 30 9.07 -14.09 -22.63
N GLY A 31 9.49 -12.86 -22.89
CA GLY A 31 10.78 -12.52 -23.49
C GLY A 31 11.98 -12.77 -22.58
N ALA A 32 13.17 -12.77 -23.18
CA ALA A 32 14.44 -12.94 -22.48
C ALA A 32 14.72 -11.81 -21.49
N ALA A 33 14.27 -10.59 -21.78
CA ALA A 33 14.38 -9.47 -20.83
C ALA A 33 13.53 -9.70 -19.57
N VAL A 34 12.28 -10.16 -19.73
CA VAL A 34 11.39 -10.48 -18.60
C VAL A 34 11.97 -11.64 -17.80
N ALA A 35 12.45 -12.69 -18.48
CA ALA A 35 13.09 -13.84 -17.83
C ALA A 35 14.35 -13.46 -17.02
N ALA A 36 15.16 -12.52 -17.52
CA ALA A 36 16.31 -12.00 -16.78
C ALA A 36 15.89 -11.26 -15.50
N CYS A 37 14.83 -10.43 -15.57
CA CYS A 37 14.30 -9.72 -14.39
C CYS A 37 13.72 -10.68 -13.35
N THR A 38 12.97 -11.71 -13.77
CA THR A 38 12.41 -12.71 -12.85
C THR A 38 13.47 -13.61 -12.23
N ALA A 39 14.51 -13.96 -13.00
CA ALA A 39 15.66 -14.72 -12.51
C ALA A 39 16.45 -13.91 -11.46
N TYR A 40 16.70 -12.63 -11.70
CA TYR A 40 17.31 -11.73 -10.71
C TYR A 40 16.50 -11.71 -9.42
N ALA A 41 15.18 -11.55 -9.52
CA ALA A 41 14.31 -11.47 -8.35
C ALA A 41 14.18 -12.79 -7.56
N SER A 42 14.49 -13.91 -8.19
CA SER A 42 14.47 -15.24 -7.57
C SER A 42 15.82 -15.63 -6.98
N ALA A 43 16.89 -14.89 -7.28
CA ALA A 43 18.23 -15.17 -6.78
C ALA A 43 18.30 -14.94 -5.26
N PRO A 44 18.89 -15.85 -4.48
CA PRO A 44 18.96 -15.73 -3.02
C PRO A 44 19.72 -14.48 -2.55
N GLU A 45 20.68 -14.01 -3.34
CA GLU A 45 21.49 -12.81 -3.11
C GLU A 45 20.67 -11.50 -3.23
N SER A 46 19.56 -11.52 -3.99
CA SER A 46 18.71 -10.33 -4.21
C SER A 46 17.89 -9.91 -2.97
N LYS A 47 17.79 -10.78 -1.96
CA LYS A 47 17.11 -10.50 -0.68
C LYS A 47 18.03 -9.95 0.41
N ALA A 48 19.35 -9.95 0.18
CA ALA A 48 20.34 -9.79 1.24
C ALA A 48 20.86 -8.34 1.42
N ASP A 49 20.63 -7.45 0.44
CA ASP A 49 21.10 -6.07 0.52
C ASP A 49 19.95 -5.07 0.74
N ASP A 50 20.20 -4.10 1.63
CA ASP A 50 19.36 -2.92 1.89
C ASP A 50 19.24 -2.00 0.65
N ASP A 51 20.03 -2.28 -0.39
CA ASP A 51 20.14 -1.58 -1.68
C ASP A 51 19.67 -2.44 -2.88
N GLY A 52 18.96 -3.55 -2.61
CA GLY A 52 18.49 -4.49 -3.63
C GLY A 52 17.47 -3.88 -4.61
N LEU A 53 17.61 -4.20 -5.91
CA LEU A 53 16.68 -3.77 -6.95
C LEU A 53 15.28 -4.38 -6.73
N VAL A 54 14.27 -3.53 -6.61
CA VAL A 54 12.87 -3.94 -6.50
C VAL A 54 12.17 -3.77 -7.84
N VAL A 55 11.37 -4.77 -8.24
CA VAL A 55 10.71 -4.84 -9.53
C VAL A 55 9.19 -4.94 -9.35
N GLY A 56 8.47 -4.08 -10.07
CA GLY A 56 7.03 -4.21 -10.28
C GLY A 56 6.77 -4.57 -11.74
N LEU A 57 6.03 -5.65 -11.98
CA LEU A 57 5.65 -6.09 -13.32
C LEU A 57 4.17 -5.82 -13.56
N SER A 58 3.79 -5.31 -14.73
CA SER A 58 2.38 -5.23 -15.14
C SER A 58 1.84 -6.59 -15.61
N ALA A 59 0.54 -6.69 -15.88
CA ALA A 59 0.04 -7.76 -16.74
C ALA A 59 0.52 -7.52 -18.19
N PRO A 60 0.59 -8.55 -19.05
CA PRO A 60 0.85 -8.39 -20.47
C PRO A 60 -0.19 -7.46 -21.11
N ALA A 61 0.28 -6.50 -21.91
CA ALA A 61 -0.57 -5.48 -22.51
C ALA A 61 -0.09 -5.09 -23.90
N GLY A 62 -1.03 -4.82 -24.81
CA GLY A 62 -0.72 -4.25 -26.11
C GLY A 62 -0.34 -2.76 -26.03
N PRO A 63 0.24 -2.17 -27.09
CA PRO A 63 0.76 -0.80 -27.08
C PRO A 63 -0.24 0.28 -26.67
N ILE A 64 -1.52 0.13 -27.04
CA ILE A 64 -2.59 1.08 -26.69
C ILE A 64 -2.79 1.15 -25.17
N ALA A 65 -2.58 0.04 -24.47
CA ALA A 65 -2.73 -0.06 -23.03
C ALA A 65 -1.43 0.23 -22.25
N ALA A 66 -0.36 0.72 -22.91
CA ALA A 66 0.94 0.96 -22.28
C ALA A 66 0.86 1.90 -21.07
N ALA A 67 0.04 2.95 -21.12
CA ALA A 67 -0.16 3.84 -19.98
C ALA A 67 -0.81 3.13 -18.77
N THR A 68 -1.72 2.18 -19.02
CA THR A 68 -2.31 1.35 -17.98
C THR A 68 -1.30 0.34 -17.44
N ALA A 69 -0.56 -0.35 -18.31
CA ALA A 69 0.50 -1.27 -17.91
C ALA A 69 1.58 -0.57 -17.06
N TYR A 70 1.96 0.64 -17.43
CA TYR A 70 2.87 1.46 -16.64
C TYR A 70 2.35 1.70 -15.21
N ARG A 71 1.09 2.14 -15.06
CA ARG A 71 0.47 2.32 -13.73
C ARG A 71 0.39 1.00 -12.95
N GLN A 72 0.12 -0.11 -13.62
CA GLN A 72 0.10 -1.44 -12.99
C GLN A 72 1.47 -1.84 -12.45
N ALA A 73 2.53 -1.63 -13.22
CA ALA A 73 3.91 -1.87 -12.80
C ALA A 73 4.31 -0.98 -11.61
N GLU A 74 3.92 0.30 -11.61
CA GLU A 74 4.15 1.22 -10.48
C GLU A 74 3.43 0.75 -9.20
N GLN A 75 2.18 0.30 -9.32
CA GLN A 75 1.44 -0.27 -8.19
C GLN A 75 2.11 -1.54 -7.66
N ALA A 76 2.56 -2.43 -8.55
CA ALA A 76 3.27 -3.63 -8.17
C ALA A 76 4.61 -3.32 -7.48
N LEU A 77 5.35 -2.33 -7.97
CA LEU A 77 6.59 -1.85 -7.35
C LEU A 77 6.35 -1.31 -5.94
N SER A 78 5.28 -0.53 -5.74
CA SER A 78 4.88 -0.03 -4.42
C SER A 78 4.55 -1.16 -3.44
N VAL A 79 3.91 -2.23 -3.90
CA VAL A 79 3.63 -3.42 -3.08
C VAL A 79 4.89 -4.21 -2.77
N ALA A 80 5.77 -4.36 -3.75
CA ALA A 80 7.05 -5.05 -3.60
C ALA A 80 7.90 -4.39 -2.50
N ARG A 81 8.06 -3.06 -2.56
CA ARG A 81 8.79 -2.27 -1.55
C ARG A 81 8.20 -2.45 -0.14
N ARG A 82 6.88 -2.28 0.02
CA ARG A 82 6.22 -2.39 1.34
C ARG A 82 6.26 -3.80 1.93
N ARG A 83 6.23 -4.83 1.09
CA ARG A 83 6.24 -6.24 1.54
C ARG A 83 7.65 -6.82 1.68
N GLY A 84 8.70 -6.03 1.42
CA GLY A 84 10.08 -6.54 1.38
C GLY A 84 10.26 -7.66 0.34
N ARG A 85 9.57 -7.56 -0.79
CA ARG A 85 9.66 -8.51 -1.91
C ARG A 85 10.46 -7.89 -3.05
N VAL A 86 11.31 -8.69 -3.68
CA VAL A 86 12.14 -8.26 -4.81
C VAL A 86 11.32 -8.09 -6.09
N LEU A 87 10.30 -8.94 -6.29
CA LEU A 87 9.38 -8.86 -7.44
C LEU A 87 7.94 -9.05 -6.98
N VAL A 88 7.06 -8.20 -7.50
CA VAL A 88 5.61 -8.39 -7.49
C VAL A 88 5.10 -8.16 -8.90
N GLU A 89 4.24 -9.06 -9.36
CA GLU A 89 3.50 -8.92 -10.61
C GLU A 89 2.11 -8.34 -10.31
N HIS A 90 1.58 -7.52 -11.21
CA HIS A 90 0.31 -6.84 -11.01
C HIS A 90 -0.86 -7.81 -10.82
N GLU A 91 -0.86 -8.94 -11.52
CA GLU A 91 -1.86 -10.00 -11.30
C GLU A 91 -1.86 -10.50 -9.84
N HIS A 92 -0.69 -10.44 -9.18
CA HIS A 92 -0.51 -10.77 -7.77
C HIS A 92 -0.66 -9.57 -6.81
N VAL A 93 -0.84 -8.34 -7.33
CA VAL A 93 -1.16 -7.15 -6.52
C VAL A 93 -2.56 -7.27 -5.95
N ALA A 94 -3.52 -7.72 -6.77
CA ALA A 94 -4.92 -7.88 -6.39
C ALA A 94 -5.19 -9.17 -5.57
N ALA A 95 -4.28 -10.15 -5.59
CA ALA A 95 -4.46 -11.46 -4.96
C ALA A 95 -4.52 -11.44 -3.40
N GLY A 96 -4.70 -10.29 -2.75
CA GLY A 96 -4.99 -10.28 -1.31
C GLY A 96 -5.04 -8.93 -0.59
N SER A 97 -5.08 -7.78 -1.27
CA SER A 97 -5.16 -6.50 -0.56
C SER A 97 -5.73 -5.35 -1.40
N VAL A 98 -6.68 -4.62 -0.82
CA VAL A 98 -7.19 -3.32 -1.34
C VAL A 98 -6.26 -2.16 -1.02
N LEU A 99 -5.31 -2.33 -0.09
CA LEU A 99 -4.44 -1.27 0.41
C LEU A 99 -3.62 -0.53 -0.69
N PRO A 100 -3.16 -1.17 -1.77
CA PRO A 100 -2.46 -0.46 -2.85
C PRO A 100 -3.35 0.56 -3.58
N LEU A 101 -4.66 0.31 -3.65
CA LEU A 101 -5.62 1.23 -4.26
C LEU A 101 -5.85 2.48 -3.40
N LEU A 102 -5.52 2.42 -2.11
CA LEU A 102 -5.61 3.56 -1.20
C LEU A 102 -4.47 4.58 -1.36
N ALA A 103 -3.44 4.26 -2.15
CA ALA A 103 -2.31 5.15 -2.39
C ALA A 103 -2.62 6.29 -3.37
N ASP A 104 -3.79 6.25 -4.01
CA ASP A 104 -4.29 7.32 -4.89
C ASP A 104 -4.48 8.63 -4.10
N ASP A 105 -4.03 9.75 -4.68
CA ASP A 105 -4.04 11.06 -4.00
C ASP A 105 -5.46 11.54 -3.68
N ALA A 106 -6.45 11.22 -4.51
CA ALA A 106 -7.84 11.58 -4.23
C ALA A 106 -8.38 10.77 -3.04
N VAL A 107 -8.00 9.49 -2.94
CA VAL A 107 -8.36 8.63 -1.79
C VAL A 107 -7.70 9.12 -0.51
N ARG A 108 -6.42 9.51 -0.57
CA ARG A 108 -5.71 10.10 0.58
C ARG A 108 -6.34 11.41 1.03
N ALA A 109 -6.65 12.30 0.11
CA ALA A 109 -7.30 13.58 0.42
C ALA A 109 -8.68 13.37 1.08
N PHE A 110 -9.46 12.41 0.58
CA PHE A 110 -10.72 12.02 1.20
C PHE A 110 -10.52 11.45 2.62
N ALA A 111 -9.59 10.52 2.78
CA ALA A 111 -9.26 9.93 4.08
C ALA A 111 -8.77 10.96 5.11
N ASP A 112 -7.95 11.91 4.68
CA ASP A 112 -7.51 13.04 5.49
C ASP A 112 -8.67 13.95 5.87
N GLY A 113 -9.61 14.20 4.95
CA GLY A 113 -10.84 14.93 5.23
C GLY A 113 -11.69 14.24 6.32
N LEU A 114 -11.87 12.92 6.21
CA LEU A 114 -12.65 12.13 7.14
C LEU A 114 -12.07 12.13 8.57
N LEU A 115 -10.74 12.06 8.70
CA LEU A 115 -10.05 12.00 10.00
C LEU A 115 -9.68 13.37 10.58
N ARG A 116 -9.86 14.46 9.81
CA ARG A 116 -9.42 15.82 10.19
C ARG A 116 -9.97 16.27 11.53
N ALA A 117 -11.28 16.16 11.71
CA ALA A 117 -11.95 16.64 12.93
C ALA A 117 -11.46 15.91 14.20
N LEU A 118 -11.06 14.63 14.07
CA LEU A 118 -10.46 13.89 15.18
C LEU A 118 -9.03 14.37 15.47
N ARG A 119 -8.22 14.61 14.44
CA ARG A 119 -6.85 15.14 14.59
C ARG A 119 -6.85 16.54 15.19
N ASP A 120 -7.77 17.40 14.73
CA ASP A 120 -7.94 18.74 15.27
C ASP A 120 -8.33 18.69 16.75
N HIS A 121 -9.18 17.74 17.15
CA HIS A 121 -9.52 17.52 18.55
C HIS A 121 -8.31 17.07 19.37
N ASP A 122 -7.57 16.06 18.89
CA ASP A 122 -6.37 15.55 19.57
C ASP A 122 -5.31 16.66 19.75
N ALA A 123 -5.16 17.55 18.76
CA ALA A 123 -4.25 18.70 18.82
C ALA A 123 -4.59 19.71 19.93
N THR A 124 -5.82 19.74 20.45
CA THR A 124 -6.18 20.58 21.61
C THR A 124 -5.72 20.02 22.96
N GLY A 125 -5.03 18.88 22.97
CA GLY A 125 -4.51 18.21 24.17
C GLY A 125 -5.58 17.43 24.95
N ARG A 126 -6.77 17.21 24.36
CA ARG A 126 -7.92 16.55 25.00
C ARG A 126 -8.21 15.14 24.47
N GLY A 127 -7.26 14.47 23.82
CA GLY A 127 -7.50 13.08 23.41
C GLY A 127 -6.37 12.41 22.66
N ASP A 128 -6.45 11.07 22.65
CA ASP A 128 -5.76 10.20 21.70
C ASP A 128 -6.84 9.50 20.85
N LEU A 129 -7.80 10.25 20.29
CA LEU A 129 -8.96 9.68 19.61
C LEU A 129 -8.57 8.89 18.37
N VAL A 130 -7.65 9.41 17.55
CA VAL A 130 -7.17 8.71 16.35
C VAL A 130 -6.46 7.41 16.73
N ALA A 131 -5.57 7.46 17.73
CA ALA A 131 -4.86 6.28 18.22
C ALA A 131 -5.81 5.26 18.86
N SER A 132 -6.79 5.74 19.61
CA SER A 132 -7.79 4.89 20.27
C SER A 132 -8.71 4.20 19.26
N LEU A 133 -9.12 4.93 18.21
CA LEU A 133 -9.92 4.37 17.12
C LEU A 133 -9.14 3.31 16.36
N ARG A 134 -7.86 3.58 16.05
CA ARG A 134 -6.97 2.61 15.40
C ARG A 134 -6.82 1.34 16.24
N ALA A 135 -6.55 1.45 17.54
CA ALA A 135 -6.40 0.29 18.42
C ALA A 135 -7.70 -0.52 18.51
N TRP A 136 -8.85 0.16 18.67
CA TRP A 136 -10.14 -0.50 18.75
C TRP A 136 -10.53 -1.23 17.47
N LEU A 137 -10.34 -0.62 16.29
CA LEU A 137 -10.60 -1.26 15.00
C LEU A 137 -9.62 -2.42 14.72
N SER A 138 -8.35 -2.28 15.11
CA SER A 138 -7.33 -3.35 14.97
C SER A 138 -7.66 -4.60 15.79
N ARG A 139 -8.43 -4.45 16.87
CA ARG A 139 -8.95 -5.54 17.71
C ARG A 139 -10.40 -5.91 17.40
N HIS A 140 -10.90 -5.54 16.21
CA HIS A 140 -12.27 -5.83 15.75
C HIS A 140 -13.36 -5.37 16.73
N GLY A 141 -13.10 -4.28 17.46
CA GLY A 141 -14.01 -3.69 18.44
C GLY A 141 -13.97 -4.31 19.84
N GLN A 142 -13.02 -5.20 20.13
CA GLN A 142 -12.87 -5.79 21.46
C GLN A 142 -12.33 -4.77 22.47
N TRP A 143 -13.17 -4.38 23.42
CA TRP A 143 -12.88 -3.32 24.38
C TRP A 143 -11.67 -3.61 25.27
N ASP A 144 -11.60 -4.79 25.88
CA ASP A 144 -10.55 -5.09 26.86
C ASP A 144 -9.18 -5.23 26.17
N ALA A 145 -9.12 -5.90 25.01
CA ALA A 145 -7.89 -6.06 24.23
C ALA A 145 -7.34 -4.71 23.72
N ALA A 146 -8.21 -3.87 23.14
CA ALA A 146 -7.80 -2.56 22.64
C ALA A 146 -7.40 -1.60 23.76
N ALA A 147 -8.08 -1.66 24.91
CA ALA A 147 -7.73 -0.85 26.07
C ALA A 147 -6.38 -1.27 26.66
N ALA A 148 -6.09 -2.57 26.69
CA ALA A 148 -4.79 -3.11 27.10
C ALA A 148 -3.65 -2.64 26.19
N ASP A 149 -3.84 -2.66 24.86
CA ASP A 149 -2.84 -2.16 23.90
C ASP A 149 -2.49 -0.67 24.12
N LEU A 150 -3.45 0.11 24.60
CA LEU A 150 -3.31 1.54 24.87
C LEU A 150 -2.85 1.86 26.30
N GLY A 151 -2.79 0.87 27.20
CA GLY A 151 -2.51 1.09 28.62
C GLY A 151 -3.59 1.90 29.35
N VAL A 152 -4.84 1.85 28.90
CA VAL A 152 -5.98 2.58 29.50
C VAL A 152 -7.06 1.64 30.02
N HIS A 153 -7.97 2.16 30.84
CA HIS A 153 -9.14 1.40 31.26
C HIS A 153 -10.20 1.31 30.14
N ARG A 154 -10.92 0.19 30.04
CA ARG A 154 -11.99 -0.01 29.04
C ARG A 154 -13.07 1.09 29.05
N HIS A 155 -13.35 1.67 30.21
CA HIS A 155 -14.31 2.78 30.35
C HIS A 155 -13.79 4.06 29.68
N THR A 156 -12.49 4.34 29.80
CA THR A 156 -11.83 5.44 29.11
C THR A 156 -11.89 5.23 27.59
N LEU A 157 -11.61 4.02 27.11
CA LEU A 157 -11.72 3.73 25.68
C LEU A 157 -13.15 3.89 25.17
N ARG A 158 -14.16 3.41 25.90
CA ARG A 158 -15.57 3.59 25.53
C ARG A 158 -15.98 5.06 25.48
N TYR A 159 -15.51 5.88 26.44
CA TYR A 159 -15.71 7.32 26.41
C TYR A 159 -15.09 7.95 25.16
N ARG A 160 -13.84 7.59 24.83
CA ARG A 160 -13.16 8.07 23.62
C ARG A 160 -13.90 7.66 22.35
N MET A 161 -14.42 6.43 22.25
CA MET A 161 -15.19 5.99 21.08
C MET A 161 -16.53 6.72 20.93
N ARG A 162 -17.25 6.98 22.04
CA ARG A 162 -18.43 7.86 21.98
C ARG A 162 -18.09 9.25 21.49
N ARG A 163 -16.94 9.79 21.92
CA ARG A 163 -16.47 11.09 21.46
C ARG A 163 -16.14 11.11 19.97
N VAL A 164 -15.58 10.01 19.45
CA VAL A 164 -15.37 9.82 18.00
C VAL A 164 -16.72 9.86 17.26
N GLU A 165 -17.73 9.12 17.72
CA GLU A 165 -19.06 9.12 17.12
C GLU A 165 -19.71 10.50 17.12
N GLU A 166 -19.60 11.24 18.23
CA GLU A 166 -20.11 12.60 18.36
C GLU A 166 -19.43 13.58 17.39
N ILE A 167 -18.11 13.52 17.25
CA ILE A 167 -17.35 14.43 16.37
C ILE A 167 -17.63 14.13 14.90
N LEU A 168 -17.71 12.85 14.54
CA LEU A 168 -17.95 12.44 13.15
C LEU A 168 -19.42 12.48 12.75
N GLY A 169 -20.34 12.47 13.71
CA GLY A 169 -21.77 12.31 13.46
C GLY A 169 -22.12 10.95 12.86
N ARG A 170 -21.31 9.92 13.15
CA ARG A 170 -21.45 8.56 12.57
C ARG A 170 -21.41 7.53 13.68
N SER A 171 -22.26 6.51 13.57
CA SER A 171 -22.29 5.40 14.53
C SER A 171 -21.16 4.42 14.25
N LEU A 172 -20.38 4.09 15.28
CA LEU A 172 -19.40 3.00 15.22
C LEU A 172 -20.07 1.64 15.38
N ASP A 173 -21.40 1.52 15.55
CA ASP A 173 -22.08 0.23 15.44
C ASP A 173 -22.36 -0.18 13.98
N ASP A 174 -22.24 0.76 13.05
CA ASP A 174 -22.39 0.52 11.62
C ASP A 174 -21.09 -0.10 11.03
N PRO A 175 -21.14 -1.31 10.43
CA PRO A 175 -19.97 -1.95 9.85
C PRO A 175 -19.37 -1.17 8.68
N ASP A 176 -20.17 -0.45 7.90
CA ASP A 176 -19.70 0.35 6.76
C ASP A 176 -18.90 1.56 7.25
N VAL A 177 -19.37 2.19 8.33
CA VAL A 177 -18.63 3.27 9.02
C VAL A 177 -17.29 2.75 9.55
N ARG A 178 -17.26 1.59 10.21
CA ARG A 178 -16.00 0.98 10.68
C ARG A 178 -15.04 0.71 9.54
N MET A 179 -15.55 0.18 8.42
CA MET A 179 -14.74 -0.13 7.24
C MET A 179 -14.13 1.14 6.65
N GLU A 180 -14.93 2.17 6.40
CA GLU A 180 -14.44 3.44 5.86
C GLU A 180 -13.39 4.08 6.76
N LEU A 181 -13.62 4.11 8.08
CA LEU A 181 -12.65 4.65 9.03
C LEU A 181 -11.37 3.82 9.09
N TRP A 182 -11.46 2.50 8.98
CA TRP A 182 -10.29 1.63 8.91
C TRP A 182 -9.47 1.88 7.66
N LEU A 183 -10.13 1.98 6.49
CA LEU A 183 -9.46 2.31 5.23
C LEU A 183 -8.85 3.70 5.26
N ALA A 184 -9.53 4.70 5.83
CA ALA A 184 -8.98 6.05 5.98
C ALA A 184 -7.74 6.08 6.88
N LEU A 185 -7.75 5.32 7.98
CA LEU A 185 -6.57 5.16 8.85
C LEU A 185 -5.43 4.49 8.09
N LYS A 186 -5.71 3.51 7.24
CA LYS A 186 -4.68 2.82 6.42
C LYS A 186 -4.15 3.67 5.28
N ALA A 187 -4.98 4.51 4.66
CA ALA A 187 -4.58 5.41 3.58
C ALA A 187 -3.65 6.53 4.07
N THR A 188 -3.77 6.92 5.34
CA THR A 188 -3.06 8.07 5.94
C THR A 188 -1.94 7.68 6.89
N SER A 189 -1.78 6.38 7.19
CA SER A 189 -0.61 5.87 7.90
C SER A 189 0.46 5.60 6.84
N GLY A 190 1.44 6.49 6.73
CA GLY A 190 2.62 6.27 5.88
C GLY A 190 3.51 5.20 6.51
N GLU A 191 3.22 3.94 6.21
CA GLU A 191 4.09 2.76 6.40
C GLU A 191 4.01 1.86 5.15
#